data_AF-A0A4V0NCY6-F1
#
_entry.id   AF-A0A4V0NCY6-F1
#
_cell.length_a   1.000
_cell.length_b   1.000
_cell.length_c   1.000
_cell.angle_alpha   90.00
_cell.angle_beta   90.00
_cell.angle_gamma   90.00
#
_symmetry.space_group_name_H-M   'P 1'
#
loop_
_entity.id
_entity.type
_entity.pdbx_description
1 polymer ?
#
loop_
_entity_poly.entity_id
_entity_poly.type
_entity_poly.pdbx_seq_one_letter_code
_entity_poly.pdbx_strand_id
1 'polypeptide(L)'
;MNDHGLIEFRTAYLRAIARVWREGETSDFARDLTSGVQSKIDQCLSECGFSADCWPNLCVQLVRNGGVQWNPGDTGGWFSPVSKHEALTLRLPLDKAKVLRGVDQRYWAQALAEFYQLFPTPFGPIADPSQSGAKGATHQSLMAYPTKLGDFQSFLELGGVIARAIALAWRQQASGDMSFTNDLTTRAAGALQSWLGYISPWGIDLRVEPAPDGVRWIPPTDDASAGAWACGATREGKSLPLEDHLKNTLTLCLPDRPGKDATVWPIALAAYNNTGPAYPFTCCPA
;
A
#
# COMPACT_ATOMS: atom_id res chain seq x y z
N MET A 1 11.53 13.58 -1.65
CA MET A 1 12.11 12.63 -2.62
C MET A 1 11.70 11.23 -2.16
N ASN A 2 10.72 10.60 -2.82
CA ASN A 2 10.51 9.14 -2.84
C ASN A 2 9.65 8.68 -4.05
N ASP A 3 9.67 9.46 -5.15
CA ASP A 3 8.96 9.15 -6.41
C ASP A 3 9.62 8.00 -7.19
N HIS A 4 10.89 7.68 -6.89
CA HIS A 4 11.67 6.70 -7.64
C HIS A 4 11.10 5.29 -7.56
N GLY A 5 10.75 4.82 -6.35
CA GLY A 5 10.16 3.49 -6.16
C GLY A 5 8.79 3.33 -6.82
N LEU A 6 7.97 4.39 -6.82
CA LEU A 6 6.67 4.41 -7.51
C LEU A 6 6.83 4.29 -9.03
N ILE A 7 7.80 5.02 -9.61
CA ILE A 7 8.08 4.97 -11.05
C ILE A 7 8.68 3.61 -11.45
N GLU A 8 9.61 3.07 -10.66
CA GLU A 8 10.19 1.74 -10.87
C GLU A 8 9.09 0.67 -10.85
N PHE A 9 8.27 0.66 -9.81
CA PHE A 9 7.18 -0.31 -9.67
C PHE A 9 6.22 -0.24 -10.85
N ARG A 10 5.79 0.96 -11.21
CA ARG A 10 4.90 1.17 -12.35
C ARG A 10 5.52 0.65 -13.65
N THR A 11 6.79 0.97 -13.89
CA THR A 11 7.49 0.54 -15.11
C THR A 11 7.61 -0.98 -15.15
N ALA A 12 7.98 -1.59 -14.03
CA ALA A 12 8.04 -3.05 -13.90
C ALA A 12 6.66 -3.69 -14.08
N TYR A 13 5.61 -3.06 -13.55
CA TYR A 13 4.25 -3.54 -13.69
C TYR A 13 3.79 -3.53 -15.16
N LEU A 14 4.04 -2.45 -15.90
CA LEU A 14 3.76 -2.41 -17.35
C LEU A 14 4.56 -3.44 -18.14
N ARG A 15 5.84 -3.64 -17.79
CA ARG A 15 6.68 -4.69 -18.39
C ARG A 15 6.14 -6.08 -18.11
N ALA A 16 5.65 -6.33 -16.88
CA ALA A 16 5.03 -7.58 -16.50
C ALA A 16 3.75 -7.83 -17.31
N ILE A 17 2.87 -6.82 -17.46
CA ILE A 17 1.68 -6.89 -18.32
C ILE A 17 2.07 -7.25 -19.76
N ALA A 18 3.02 -6.50 -20.35
CA ALA A 18 3.48 -6.73 -21.71
C ALA A 18 4.07 -8.15 -21.90
N ARG A 19 4.81 -8.64 -20.89
CA ARG A 19 5.38 -9.99 -20.88
C ARG A 19 4.28 -11.06 -20.84
N VAL A 20 3.28 -10.89 -19.97
CA VAL A 20 2.12 -11.81 -19.89
C VAL A 20 1.35 -11.83 -21.21
N TRP A 21 1.11 -10.69 -21.85
CA TRP A 21 0.43 -10.64 -23.15
C TRP A 21 1.21 -11.36 -24.26
N ARG A 22 2.54 -11.23 -24.25
CA ARG A 22 3.45 -11.87 -25.21
C ARG A 22 3.55 -13.38 -24.99
N GLU A 23 3.80 -13.81 -23.77
CA GLU A 23 4.06 -15.22 -23.41
C GLU A 23 2.77 -16.02 -23.21
N GLY A 24 1.65 -15.32 -23.05
CA GLY A 24 0.35 -15.91 -22.79
C GLY A 24 0.06 -16.05 -21.29
N GLU A 25 -1.23 -16.06 -20.97
CA GLU A 25 -1.73 -16.14 -19.60
C GLU A 25 -1.41 -17.49 -18.94
N THR A 26 -1.19 -18.56 -19.69
CA THR A 26 -0.85 -19.88 -19.12
C THR A 26 0.66 -20.07 -18.90
N SER A 27 1.47 -19.04 -19.15
CA SER A 27 2.93 -19.11 -18.95
C SER A 27 3.29 -19.29 -17.46
N ASP A 28 4.46 -19.89 -17.20
CA ASP A 28 4.99 -20.04 -15.84
C ASP A 28 5.17 -18.66 -15.18
N PHE A 29 5.63 -17.65 -15.93
CA PHE A 29 5.73 -16.27 -15.45
C PHE A 29 4.37 -15.73 -15.00
N ALA A 30 3.33 -15.87 -15.82
CA ALA A 30 1.99 -15.42 -15.45
C ALA A 30 1.42 -16.20 -14.26
N ARG A 31 1.76 -17.47 -14.09
CA ARG A 31 1.33 -18.27 -12.92
C ARG A 31 2.04 -17.83 -11.66
N ASP A 32 3.35 -17.62 -11.72
CA ASP A 32 4.16 -17.22 -10.56
C ASP A 32 3.83 -15.79 -10.13
N LEU A 33 3.64 -14.87 -11.08
CA LEU A 33 3.20 -13.49 -10.84
C LEU A 33 1.83 -13.41 -10.15
N THR A 34 0.94 -14.37 -10.38
CA THR A 34 -0.41 -14.42 -9.75
C THR A 34 -0.56 -15.54 -8.72
N SER A 35 0.54 -16.08 -8.22
CA SER A 35 0.52 -17.26 -7.35
C SER A 35 0.05 -16.99 -5.92
N GLY A 36 0.02 -15.72 -5.51
CA GLY A 36 -0.17 -15.32 -4.11
C GLY A 36 1.06 -15.57 -3.22
N VAL A 37 2.16 -16.11 -3.77
CA VAL A 37 3.41 -16.33 -3.04
C VAL A 37 4.33 -15.13 -3.25
N GLN A 38 4.52 -14.30 -2.20
CA GLN A 38 5.22 -13.02 -2.31
C GLN A 38 6.62 -13.14 -2.94
N SER A 39 7.43 -14.12 -2.54
CA SER A 39 8.78 -14.30 -3.08
C SER A 39 8.81 -14.56 -4.59
N LYS A 40 7.79 -15.24 -5.13
CA LYS A 40 7.65 -15.45 -6.59
C LYS A 40 7.24 -14.17 -7.29
N ILE A 41 6.31 -13.42 -6.69
CA ILE A 41 5.86 -12.13 -7.22
C ILE A 41 7.04 -11.14 -7.27
N ASP A 42 7.80 -11.04 -6.18
CA ASP A 42 8.98 -10.17 -6.09
C ASP A 42 10.04 -10.56 -7.13
N GLN A 43 10.25 -11.86 -7.34
CA GLN A 43 11.14 -12.34 -8.40
C GLN A 43 10.65 -11.88 -9.79
N CYS A 44 9.36 -12.08 -10.10
CA CYS A 44 8.80 -11.67 -11.39
C CYS A 44 8.89 -10.15 -11.62
N LEU A 45 8.65 -9.34 -10.57
CA LEU A 45 8.77 -7.89 -10.63
C LEU A 45 10.23 -7.43 -10.73
N SER A 46 11.15 -8.12 -10.07
CA SER A 46 12.60 -7.89 -10.17
C SER A 46 13.13 -8.18 -11.57
N GLU A 47 12.69 -9.27 -12.19
CA GLU A 47 12.96 -9.53 -13.61
C GLU A 47 12.41 -8.42 -14.55
N CYS A 48 11.41 -7.67 -14.10
CA CYS A 48 10.85 -6.52 -14.80
C CYS A 48 11.50 -5.18 -14.39
N GLY A 49 12.45 -5.18 -13.45
CA GLY A 49 13.25 -4.03 -13.04
C GLY A 49 12.74 -3.28 -11.82
N PHE A 50 11.99 -3.92 -10.93
CA PHE A 50 11.58 -3.36 -9.63
C PHE A 50 12.35 -3.99 -8.46
N SER A 51 12.89 -3.15 -7.57
CA SER A 51 13.49 -3.64 -6.32
C SER A 51 12.45 -3.67 -5.20
N ALA A 52 12.09 -4.88 -4.75
CA ALA A 52 11.09 -5.06 -3.68
C ALA A 52 11.51 -4.43 -2.34
N ASP A 53 12.81 -4.24 -2.12
CA ASP A 53 13.38 -3.66 -0.89
C ASP A 53 12.95 -2.20 -0.66
N CYS A 54 12.40 -1.52 -1.68
CA CYS A 54 11.96 -0.13 -1.52
C CYS A 54 10.67 0.01 -0.70
N TRP A 55 9.86 -1.05 -0.57
CA TRP A 55 8.58 -1.04 0.16
C TRP A 55 8.50 -2.17 1.20
N PRO A 56 9.31 -2.09 2.28
CA PRO A 56 9.47 -3.20 3.24
C PRO A 56 8.15 -3.58 3.94
N ASN A 57 7.22 -2.63 4.06
CA ASN A 57 5.95 -2.79 4.77
C ASN A 57 4.75 -2.99 3.83
N LEU A 58 4.99 -3.24 2.54
CA LEU A 58 3.96 -3.52 1.55
C LEU A 58 4.13 -4.94 0.96
N CYS A 59 3.03 -5.67 0.87
CA CYS A 59 2.91 -6.83 0.01
C CYS A 59 2.18 -6.44 -1.27
N VAL A 60 2.71 -6.85 -2.43
CA VAL A 60 2.03 -6.70 -3.71
C VAL A 60 1.39 -8.02 -4.10
N GLN A 61 0.11 -7.99 -4.40
CA GLN A 61 -0.64 -9.12 -4.95
C GLN A 61 -1.16 -8.77 -6.33
N LEU A 62 -0.98 -9.69 -7.27
CA LEU A 62 -1.55 -9.56 -8.60
C LEU A 62 -2.60 -10.64 -8.80
N VAL A 63 -3.81 -10.21 -9.14
CA VAL A 63 -4.93 -11.10 -9.45
C VAL A 63 -5.24 -11.06 -10.93
N ARG A 64 -5.68 -12.19 -11.48
CA ARG A 64 -6.15 -12.26 -12.85
C ARG A 64 -7.59 -11.78 -12.95
N ASN A 65 -7.95 -11.29 -14.12
CA ASN A 65 -9.32 -11.14 -14.55
C ASN A 65 -10.17 -10.35 -13.54
N GLY A 66 -9.75 -9.11 -13.27
CA GLY A 66 -10.55 -8.14 -12.51
C GLY A 66 -11.71 -7.53 -13.30
N GLY A 67 -12.10 -8.13 -14.43
CA GLY A 67 -13.08 -7.60 -15.37
C GLY A 67 -12.58 -6.41 -16.21
N VAL A 68 -11.28 -6.09 -16.18
CA VAL A 68 -10.70 -4.99 -16.96
C VAL A 68 -10.55 -5.40 -18.42
N GLN A 69 -11.32 -4.77 -19.30
CA GLN A 69 -11.42 -5.12 -20.72
C GLN A 69 -11.07 -3.93 -21.61
N TRP A 70 -10.43 -4.23 -22.75
CA TRP A 70 -10.09 -3.24 -23.78
C TRP A 70 -11.27 -3.09 -24.74
N ASN A 71 -11.95 -1.94 -24.70
CA ASN A 71 -13.00 -1.58 -25.66
C ASN A 71 -12.81 -0.14 -26.17
N PRO A 72 -11.90 0.07 -27.13
CA PRO A 72 -11.64 1.39 -27.68
C PRO A 72 -12.81 1.92 -28.54
N GLY A 73 -13.68 1.04 -29.06
CA GLY A 73 -14.79 1.42 -29.93
C GLY A 73 -15.95 2.06 -29.17
N ASP A 74 -16.39 1.41 -28.08
CA ASP A 74 -17.57 1.88 -27.34
C ASP A 74 -17.23 2.71 -26.10
N THR A 75 -16.13 2.40 -25.41
CA THR A 75 -15.76 3.06 -24.14
C THR A 75 -14.52 3.94 -24.26
N GLY A 76 -13.92 4.04 -25.45
CA GLY A 76 -12.73 4.87 -25.70
C GLY A 76 -11.45 4.38 -25.03
N GLY A 77 -11.42 3.15 -24.49
CA GLY A 77 -10.24 2.61 -23.82
C GLY A 77 -10.53 1.41 -22.92
N TRP A 78 -9.82 1.33 -21.79
CA TRP A 78 -10.05 0.32 -20.77
C TRP A 78 -11.31 0.63 -19.98
N PHE A 79 -12.12 -0.41 -19.72
CA PHE A 79 -13.25 -0.32 -18.83
C PHE A 79 -13.26 -1.52 -17.89
N SER A 80 -13.74 -1.33 -16.66
CA SER A 80 -14.06 -2.42 -15.76
C SER A 80 -15.51 -2.29 -15.29
N PRO A 81 -16.36 -3.29 -15.55
CA PRO A 81 -17.73 -3.30 -15.05
C PRO A 81 -17.79 -3.62 -13.54
N VAL A 82 -16.68 -4.08 -12.94
CA VAL A 82 -16.62 -4.49 -11.52
C VAL A 82 -15.42 -3.81 -10.84
N SER A 83 -15.67 -2.66 -10.21
CA SER A 83 -14.66 -1.82 -9.53
C SER A 83 -14.09 -2.41 -8.23
N LYS A 84 -14.13 -3.74 -8.01
CA LYS A 84 -13.94 -4.35 -6.68
C LYS A 84 -12.64 -5.14 -6.48
N HIS A 85 -11.87 -5.35 -7.53
CA HIS A 85 -10.74 -6.29 -7.46
C HIS A 85 -9.43 -5.63 -7.04
N GLU A 86 -9.27 -4.34 -7.30
CA GLU A 86 -8.11 -3.60 -6.83
C GLU A 86 -8.37 -2.95 -5.48
N ALA A 87 -7.41 -3.09 -4.59
CA ALA A 87 -7.56 -2.63 -3.22
C ALA A 87 -6.23 -2.25 -2.60
N LEU A 88 -6.30 -1.31 -1.66
CA LEU A 88 -5.26 -1.06 -0.68
C LEU A 88 -5.81 -1.48 0.69
N THR A 89 -5.30 -2.59 1.20
CA THR A 89 -5.64 -3.12 2.52
C THR A 89 -4.61 -2.65 3.54
N LEU A 90 -5.07 -1.83 4.48
CA LEU A 90 -4.27 -1.30 5.57
C LEU A 90 -4.44 -2.19 6.81
N ARG A 91 -3.34 -2.68 7.37
CA ARG A 91 -3.35 -3.43 8.63
C ARG A 91 -2.97 -2.52 9.77
N LEU A 92 -3.93 -2.22 10.64
CA LEU A 92 -3.81 -1.14 11.63
C LEU A 92 -3.97 -1.68 13.06
N PRO A 93 -3.25 -1.14 14.06
CA PRO A 93 -3.35 -1.56 15.46
C PRO A 93 -4.64 -1.01 16.10
N LEU A 94 -5.80 -1.42 15.61
CA LEU A 94 -7.10 -0.86 16.02
C LEU A 94 -7.59 -1.41 17.36
N ASP A 95 -7.34 -2.68 17.67
CA ASP A 95 -7.77 -3.31 18.92
C ASP A 95 -6.89 -2.84 20.08
N LYS A 96 -7.34 -1.79 20.76
CA LYS A 96 -6.62 -1.15 21.87
C LYS A 96 -6.31 -2.14 22.97
N ALA A 97 -7.26 -3.02 23.31
CA ALA A 97 -7.14 -3.95 24.42
C ALA A 97 -6.05 -4.99 24.16
N LYS A 98 -5.84 -5.36 22.89
CA LYS A 98 -4.73 -6.23 22.47
C LYS A 98 -3.42 -5.47 22.36
N VAL A 99 -3.39 -4.38 21.58
CA VAL A 99 -2.13 -3.74 21.16
C VAL A 99 -1.49 -2.88 22.25
N LEU A 100 -2.27 -2.36 23.20
CA LEU A 100 -1.80 -1.55 24.34
C LEU A 100 -2.03 -2.25 25.68
N ARG A 101 -2.06 -3.59 25.68
CA ARG A 101 -2.31 -4.38 26.90
C ARG A 101 -1.28 -4.08 27.98
N GLY A 102 -1.75 -3.58 29.13
CA GLY A 102 -0.88 -3.25 30.26
C GLY A 102 -0.04 -1.97 30.07
N VAL A 103 -0.30 -1.19 29.01
CA VAL A 103 0.40 0.06 28.73
C VAL A 103 -0.35 1.22 29.39
N ASP A 104 0.37 2.00 30.20
CA ASP A 104 -0.15 3.24 30.81
C ASP A 104 -0.61 4.24 29.73
N GLN A 105 -1.74 4.90 29.97
CA GLN A 105 -2.34 5.88 29.08
C GLN A 105 -1.39 7.00 28.63
N ARG A 106 -0.44 7.38 29.50
CA ARG A 106 0.56 8.41 29.16
C ARG A 106 1.43 8.05 27.95
N TYR A 107 1.56 6.76 27.62
CA TYR A 107 2.36 6.28 26.50
C TYR A 107 1.56 6.09 25.20
N TRP A 108 0.24 6.26 25.20
CA TRP A 108 -0.56 6.01 23.98
C TRP A 108 -0.19 6.97 22.84
N ALA A 109 0.10 8.23 23.16
CA ALA A 109 0.55 9.19 22.16
C ALA A 109 1.91 8.80 21.56
N GLN A 110 2.85 8.32 22.39
CA GLN A 110 4.13 7.81 21.94
C GLN A 110 3.96 6.57 21.06
N ALA A 111 3.14 5.60 21.48
CA ALA A 111 2.84 4.40 20.70
C ALA A 111 2.30 4.74 19.30
N LEU A 112 1.42 5.74 19.20
CA LEU A 112 0.90 6.22 17.92
C LEU A 112 1.97 6.88 17.05
N ALA A 113 2.80 7.75 17.63
CA ALA A 113 3.88 8.42 16.90
C ALA A 113 4.88 7.41 16.33
N GLU A 114 5.21 6.38 17.10
CA GLU A 114 6.14 5.32 16.73
C GLU A 114 5.53 4.38 15.68
N PHE A 115 4.22 4.16 15.74
CA PHE A 115 3.50 3.48 14.66
C PHE A 115 3.57 4.29 13.36
N TYR A 116 3.33 5.61 13.45
CA TYR A 116 3.39 6.50 12.29
C TYR A 116 4.80 6.60 11.70
N GLN A 117 5.85 6.48 12.50
CA GLN A 117 7.23 6.41 12.00
C GLN A 117 7.47 5.16 11.14
N LEU A 118 6.84 4.03 11.50
CA LEU A 118 6.90 2.79 10.71
C LEU A 118 6.01 2.85 9.45
N PHE A 119 4.89 3.55 9.53
CA PHE A 119 3.90 3.67 8.43
C PHE A 119 3.51 5.13 8.14
N PRO A 120 4.47 6.00 7.73
CA PRO A 120 4.15 7.37 7.33
C PRO A 120 3.38 7.40 6.02
N THR A 121 3.50 6.34 5.22
CA THR A 121 2.70 6.04 4.04
C THR A 121 2.26 4.57 4.11
N PRO A 122 1.30 4.13 3.27
CA PRO A 122 0.97 2.71 3.15
C PRO A 122 2.15 1.82 2.75
N PHE A 123 3.20 2.37 2.16
CA PHE A 123 4.38 1.65 1.67
C PHE A 123 5.45 1.41 2.74
N GLY A 124 5.29 2.01 3.92
CA GLY A 124 6.26 1.97 5.00
C GLY A 124 7.10 3.26 5.10
N PRO A 125 8.29 3.18 5.72
CA PRO A 125 9.12 4.34 5.98
C PRO A 125 9.60 4.97 4.67
N ILE A 126 9.72 6.29 4.69
CA ILE A 126 10.33 7.04 3.58
C ILE A 126 11.84 6.81 3.70
N ALA A 127 12.39 5.95 2.83
CA ALA A 127 13.84 5.79 2.75
C ALA A 127 14.48 7.15 2.41
N ASP A 128 15.42 7.59 3.24
CA ASP A 128 16.30 8.70 2.92
C ASP A 128 17.52 8.13 2.17
N PRO A 129 17.68 8.34 0.85
CA PRO A 129 18.82 7.81 0.11
C PRO A 129 20.16 8.37 0.60
N SER A 130 20.17 9.35 1.51
CA SER A 130 21.38 9.90 2.14
C SER A 130 21.78 9.24 3.46
N GLN A 131 21.00 8.29 4.00
CA GLN A 131 21.29 7.66 5.30
C GLN A 131 21.98 6.29 5.22
N SER A 132 22.71 6.04 4.13
CA SER A 132 23.90 5.20 4.17
C SER A 132 25.08 6.01 4.74
N GLY A 133 24.93 6.48 5.98
CA GLY A 133 25.99 7.12 6.77
C GLY A 133 26.29 8.59 6.46
N ALA A 134 25.62 9.52 7.13
CA ALA A 134 26.25 10.67 7.82
C ALA A 134 25.19 11.58 8.44
N LYS A 135 25.43 12.00 9.68
CA LYS A 135 24.76 13.15 10.32
C LYS A 135 25.09 14.42 9.53
N GLY A 136 24.08 15.17 9.10
CA GLY A 136 24.28 16.53 8.60
C GLY A 136 23.13 17.01 7.74
N ALA A 137 22.32 17.92 8.28
CA ALA A 137 21.29 18.63 7.54
C ALA A 137 21.88 19.51 6.44
N THR A 138 21.25 19.52 5.26
CA THR A 138 21.19 20.70 4.39
C THR A 138 20.01 20.63 3.44
N HIS A 139 19.30 21.75 3.36
CA HIS A 139 18.16 21.99 2.48
C HIS A 139 18.55 22.06 1.00
N GLN A 140 17.64 21.53 0.19
CA GLN A 140 17.18 22.00 -1.14
C GLN A 140 18.18 22.06 -2.30
N SER A 141 17.89 21.20 -3.29
CA SER A 141 18.08 21.54 -4.70
C SER A 141 16.72 21.48 -5.40
N LEU A 142 16.27 22.64 -5.88
CA LEU A 142 15.14 22.83 -6.78
C LEU A 142 15.56 22.39 -8.19
N MET A 143 14.81 21.51 -8.84
CA MET A 143 14.31 21.71 -10.22
C MET A 143 13.38 20.58 -10.68
N ALA A 144 12.25 21.02 -11.28
CA ALA A 144 11.23 20.33 -12.09
C ALA A 144 10.48 19.16 -11.39
N TYR A 145 9.15 19.09 -11.31
CA TYR A 145 8.12 19.21 -12.35
C TYR A 145 6.71 19.30 -11.70
N PRO A 146 5.65 19.62 -12.48
CA PRO A 146 4.38 18.95 -12.27
C PRO A 146 3.91 18.31 -13.58
N THR A 147 3.92 16.99 -13.63
CA THR A 147 2.83 16.23 -14.25
C THR A 147 2.30 15.40 -13.10
N LYS A 148 1.03 15.58 -12.72
CA LYS A 148 0.45 14.92 -11.54
C LYS A 148 0.34 13.42 -11.80
N LEU A 149 1.44 12.72 -11.58
CA LEU A 149 1.54 11.29 -11.38
C LEU A 149 0.81 10.95 -10.07
N GLY A 150 0.43 9.70 -9.81
CA GLY A 150 -0.18 9.30 -8.52
C GLY A 150 0.52 10.00 -7.35
N ASP A 151 -0.20 10.94 -6.73
CA ASP A 151 0.45 12.01 -5.98
C ASP A 151 1.00 11.45 -4.66
N PHE A 152 2.33 11.40 -4.53
CA PHE A 152 2.97 10.93 -3.30
C PHE A 152 2.46 11.70 -2.07
N GLN A 153 2.11 12.97 -2.25
CA GLN A 153 1.49 13.78 -1.21
C GLN A 153 0.16 13.20 -0.75
N SER A 154 -0.66 12.63 -1.65
CA SER A 154 -1.90 11.96 -1.29
C SER A 154 -1.66 10.71 -0.41
N PHE A 155 -0.55 9.99 -0.61
CA PHE A 155 -0.19 8.85 0.26
C PHE A 155 0.31 9.30 1.64
N LEU A 156 1.03 10.43 1.72
CA LEU A 156 1.41 11.03 3.00
C LEU A 156 0.21 11.57 3.76
N GLU A 157 -0.72 12.25 3.07
CA GLU A 157 -1.98 12.72 3.64
C GLU A 157 -2.79 11.55 4.20
N LEU A 158 -2.88 10.43 3.46
CA LEU A 158 -3.49 9.22 3.97
C LEU A 158 -2.80 8.75 5.26
N GLY A 159 -1.47 8.72 5.33
CA GLY A 159 -0.75 8.35 6.56
C GLY A 159 -1.18 9.18 7.78
N GLY A 160 -1.27 10.50 7.63
CA GLY A 160 -1.75 11.39 8.70
C GLY A 160 -3.21 11.14 9.09
N VAL A 161 -4.08 10.89 8.11
CA VAL A 161 -5.49 10.52 8.33
C VAL A 161 -5.59 9.18 9.08
N ILE A 162 -4.76 8.21 8.73
CA ILE A 162 -4.72 6.89 9.39
C ILE A 162 -4.23 7.00 10.84
N ALA A 163 -3.22 7.82 11.12
CA ALA A 163 -2.81 8.09 12.50
C ALA A 163 -3.97 8.68 13.33
N ARG A 164 -4.73 9.61 12.76
CA ARG A 164 -5.93 10.17 13.41
C ARG A 164 -7.03 9.12 13.58
N ALA A 165 -7.23 8.24 12.61
CA ALA A 165 -8.19 7.13 12.69
C ALA A 165 -7.84 6.18 13.85
N ILE A 166 -6.58 5.76 13.98
CA ILE A 166 -6.14 4.90 15.08
C ILE A 166 -6.40 5.58 16.44
N ALA A 167 -6.02 6.86 16.58
CA ALA A 167 -6.26 7.61 17.80
C ALA A 167 -7.76 7.68 18.17
N LEU A 168 -8.62 7.92 17.17
CA LEU A 168 -10.07 7.95 17.35
C LEU A 168 -10.62 6.59 17.78
N ALA A 169 -10.19 5.51 17.14
CA ALA A 169 -10.59 4.14 17.48
C ALA A 169 -10.21 3.78 18.93
N TRP A 170 -8.99 4.11 19.36
CA TRP A 170 -8.54 3.88 20.73
C TRP A 170 -9.31 4.69 21.77
N ARG A 171 -9.61 5.96 21.45
CA ARG A 171 -10.40 6.82 22.33
C ARG A 171 -11.81 6.27 22.53
N GLN A 172 -12.50 5.90 21.46
CA GLN A 172 -13.87 5.36 21.56
C GLN A 172 -13.90 4.04 22.34
N GLN A 173 -12.95 3.14 22.06
CA GLN A 173 -12.80 1.90 22.82
C GLN A 173 -12.57 2.12 24.32
N ALA A 174 -11.88 3.21 24.70
CA ALA A 174 -11.72 3.58 26.10
C ALA A 174 -13.06 3.89 26.80
N SER A 175 -14.05 4.34 26.04
CA SER A 175 -15.40 4.67 26.51
C SER A 175 -16.42 3.56 26.22
N GLY A 176 -16.00 2.42 25.67
CA GLY A 176 -16.88 1.30 25.30
C GLY A 176 -17.62 1.46 23.97
N ASP A 177 -17.27 2.47 23.16
CA ASP A 177 -17.84 2.69 21.83
C ASP A 177 -16.98 2.02 20.75
N MET A 178 -17.61 1.25 19.86
CA MET A 178 -16.97 0.54 18.74
C MET A 178 -17.41 1.07 17.37
N SER A 179 -18.24 2.11 17.34
CA SER A 179 -18.93 2.56 16.13
C SER A 179 -17.98 2.92 15.00
N PHE A 180 -16.94 3.74 15.27
CA PHE A 180 -15.96 4.11 14.26
C PHE A 180 -15.14 2.90 13.80
N THR A 181 -14.68 2.05 14.73
CA THR A 181 -13.88 0.86 14.38
C THR A 181 -14.67 -0.08 13.46
N ASN A 182 -15.95 -0.32 13.77
CA ASN A 182 -16.83 -1.16 12.95
C ASN A 182 -17.09 -0.55 11.57
N ASP A 183 -17.36 0.75 11.51
CA ASP A 183 -17.51 1.47 10.25
C ASP A 183 -16.23 1.41 9.41
N LEU A 184 -15.07 1.63 10.05
CA LEU A 184 -13.76 1.67 9.40
C LEU A 184 -13.39 0.31 8.81
N THR A 185 -13.65 -0.80 9.51
CA THR A 185 -13.35 -2.15 9.02
C THR A 185 -14.37 -2.68 8.01
N THR A 186 -15.59 -2.15 8.00
CA THR A 186 -16.65 -2.58 7.07
C THR A 186 -16.67 -1.74 5.78
N ARG A 187 -16.46 -0.43 5.88
CA ARG A 187 -16.57 0.55 4.78
C ARG A 187 -15.53 1.65 4.95
N ALA A 188 -14.25 1.33 4.84
CA ALA A 188 -13.17 2.25 5.21
C ALA A 188 -13.26 3.61 4.51
N ALA A 189 -13.43 3.64 3.19
CA ALA A 189 -13.55 4.91 2.44
C ALA A 189 -14.71 5.79 2.97
N GLY A 190 -15.88 5.19 3.18
CA GLY A 190 -17.05 5.88 3.73
C GLY A 190 -16.82 6.37 5.16
N ALA A 191 -16.16 5.57 5.99
CA ALA A 191 -15.84 5.93 7.37
C ALA A 191 -14.83 7.08 7.45
N LEU A 192 -13.75 7.03 6.66
CA LEU A 192 -12.76 8.09 6.59
C LEU A 192 -13.38 9.42 6.11
N GLN A 193 -14.32 9.35 5.17
CA GLN A 193 -15.06 10.52 4.71
C GLN A 193 -15.99 11.06 5.79
N SER A 194 -16.87 10.24 6.36
CA SER A 194 -17.92 10.72 7.28
C SER A 194 -17.36 11.16 8.63
N TRP A 195 -16.35 10.46 9.15
CA TRP A 195 -15.81 10.72 10.48
C TRP A 195 -14.61 11.68 10.48
N LEU A 196 -13.79 11.67 9.41
CA LEU A 196 -12.54 12.42 9.35
C LEU A 196 -12.49 13.45 8.23
N GLY A 197 -13.51 13.49 7.35
CA GLY A 197 -13.57 14.42 6.22
C GLY A 197 -12.62 14.07 5.08
N TYR A 198 -12.00 12.89 5.09
CA TYR A 198 -11.04 12.47 4.07
C TYR A 198 -11.76 11.79 2.89
N ILE A 199 -11.58 12.33 1.69
CA ILE A 199 -12.05 11.74 0.45
C ILE A 199 -10.84 11.14 -0.26
N SER A 200 -10.86 9.82 -0.47
CA SER A 200 -9.77 9.16 -1.19
C SER A 200 -9.72 9.65 -2.64
N PRO A 201 -8.53 10.07 -3.14
CA PRO A 201 -8.40 10.52 -4.52
C PRO A 201 -8.26 9.37 -5.52
N TRP A 202 -8.18 8.11 -5.06
CA TRP A 202 -7.91 6.95 -5.89
C TRP A 202 -9.17 6.14 -6.19
N GLY A 203 -9.24 5.54 -7.38
CA GLY A 203 -10.30 4.63 -7.80
C GLY A 203 -10.18 3.19 -7.31
N ILE A 204 -9.36 2.93 -6.28
CA ILE A 204 -9.19 1.61 -5.66
C ILE A 204 -9.98 1.48 -4.37
N ASP A 205 -10.34 0.24 -4.01
CA ASP A 205 -11.04 -0.04 -2.75
C ASP A 205 -10.10 0.14 -1.56
N LEU A 206 -10.45 1.01 -0.62
CA LEU A 206 -9.73 1.13 0.65
C LEU A 206 -10.32 0.12 1.63
N ARG A 207 -9.47 -0.77 2.14
CA ARG A 207 -9.83 -1.76 3.16
C ARG A 207 -8.99 -1.55 4.40
N VAL A 208 -9.59 -1.81 5.56
CA VAL A 208 -8.89 -1.74 6.84
C VAL A 208 -9.13 -3.03 7.60
N GLU A 209 -8.03 -3.66 7.98
CA GLU A 209 -8.02 -4.86 8.80
C GLU A 209 -7.31 -4.55 10.14
N PRO A 210 -7.76 -5.15 11.26
CA PRO A 210 -6.98 -5.13 12.48
C PRO A 210 -5.60 -5.77 12.28
N ALA A 211 -4.60 -5.27 13.00
CA ALA A 211 -3.28 -5.88 13.04
C ALA A 211 -3.38 -7.35 13.47
N PRO A 212 -2.51 -8.24 12.93
CA PRO A 212 -2.50 -9.64 13.31
C PRO A 212 -2.26 -9.84 14.82
N ASP A 213 -2.68 -11.00 15.33
CA ASP A 213 -2.43 -11.36 16.71
C ASP A 213 -0.93 -11.39 17.02
N GLY A 214 -0.58 -10.94 18.22
CA GLY A 214 0.80 -10.84 18.69
C GLY A 214 1.44 -9.46 18.47
N VAL A 215 0.89 -8.61 17.58
CA VAL A 215 1.32 -7.22 17.45
C VAL A 215 0.96 -6.43 18.70
N ARG A 216 1.95 -5.80 19.34
CA ARG A 216 1.77 -4.96 20.53
C ARG A 216 2.82 -3.87 20.62
N TRP A 217 2.46 -2.81 21.32
CA TRP A 217 3.39 -1.78 21.77
C TRP A 217 4.07 -2.21 23.07
N ILE A 218 5.39 -2.04 23.13
CA ILE A 218 6.20 -2.23 24.33
C ILE A 218 6.68 -0.83 24.76
N PRO A 219 6.24 -0.33 25.93
CA PRO A 219 6.66 0.98 26.41
C PRO A 219 8.15 0.97 26.76
N PRO A 220 8.82 2.14 26.74
CA PRO A 220 10.23 2.23 27.09
C PRO A 220 10.47 1.76 28.53
N THR A 221 11.59 1.10 28.76
CA THR A 221 11.98 0.58 30.09
C THR A 221 12.73 1.61 30.93
N ASP A 222 13.22 2.67 30.30
CA ASP A 222 13.94 3.79 30.90
C ASP A 222 13.69 5.08 30.09
N ASP A 223 14.13 6.23 30.60
CA ASP A 223 13.94 7.53 29.94
C ASP A 223 14.82 7.70 28.69
N ALA A 224 15.73 6.76 28.41
CA ALA A 224 16.68 6.83 27.30
C ALA A 224 16.27 5.98 26.08
N SER A 225 15.33 5.04 26.25
CA SER A 225 14.81 4.20 25.18
C SER A 225 13.55 4.80 24.55
N ALA A 226 13.43 4.67 23.23
CA ALA A 226 12.13 4.71 22.60
C ALA A 226 11.40 3.39 22.92
N GLY A 227 10.09 3.44 23.15
CA GLY A 227 9.31 2.20 23.13
C GLY A 227 9.35 1.58 21.72
N ALA A 228 8.86 0.37 21.57
CA ALA A 228 8.90 -0.32 20.28
C ALA A 228 7.62 -1.12 19.99
N TRP A 229 7.21 -1.11 18.73
CA TRP A 229 6.23 -2.06 18.23
C TRP A 229 6.91 -3.40 18.01
N ALA A 230 6.31 -4.46 18.52
CA ALA A 230 6.84 -5.82 18.38
C ALA A 230 5.73 -6.79 18.00
N CYS A 231 6.10 -7.87 17.32
CA CYS A 231 5.24 -9.02 17.14
C CYS A 231 5.73 -10.16 18.05
N GLY A 232 4.87 -10.62 18.96
CA GLY A 232 5.14 -11.77 19.81
C GLY A 232 4.96 -13.12 19.11
N ALA A 233 4.64 -13.13 17.82
CA ALA A 233 4.55 -14.36 17.04
C ALA A 233 5.94 -14.99 16.93
N THR A 234 6.02 -16.29 17.22
CA THR A 234 7.25 -17.07 17.06
C THR A 234 7.06 -18.09 15.95
N ARG A 235 8.06 -18.24 15.09
CA ARG A 235 8.17 -19.35 14.14
C ARG A 235 9.40 -20.16 14.52
N GLU A 236 9.21 -21.45 14.77
CA GLU A 236 10.29 -22.35 15.22
C GLU A 236 11.04 -21.83 16.45
N GLY A 237 10.32 -21.16 17.38
CA GLY A 237 10.88 -20.60 18.61
C GLY A 237 11.64 -19.28 18.46
N LYS A 238 11.71 -18.69 17.27
CA LYS A 238 12.31 -17.36 17.04
C LYS A 238 11.23 -16.28 16.93
N SER A 239 11.40 -15.18 17.63
CA SER A 239 10.56 -13.98 17.45
C SER A 239 10.74 -13.48 16.04
N LEU A 240 9.63 -13.31 15.32
CA LEU A 240 9.68 -12.75 13.98
C LEU A 240 9.68 -11.20 14.06
N PRO A 241 10.39 -10.53 13.15
CA PRO A 241 10.35 -9.07 13.04
C PRO A 241 8.92 -8.57 12.82
N LEU A 242 8.63 -7.34 13.25
CA LEU A 242 7.30 -6.75 13.09
C LEU A 242 6.94 -6.62 11.62
N GLU A 243 7.91 -6.23 10.80
CA GLU A 243 7.80 -6.04 9.36
C GLU A 243 7.37 -7.33 8.64
N ASP A 244 7.72 -8.52 9.14
CA ASP A 244 7.28 -9.78 8.53
C ASP A 244 5.81 -10.10 8.81
N HIS A 245 5.19 -9.42 9.78
CA HIS A 245 3.82 -9.67 10.21
C HIS A 245 2.86 -8.53 9.91
N LEU A 246 3.34 -7.30 9.98
CA LEU A 246 2.54 -6.11 9.77
C LEU A 246 2.90 -5.48 8.43
N LYS A 247 2.33 -6.05 7.37
CA LYS A 247 2.41 -5.49 6.01
C LYS A 247 1.04 -5.09 5.51
N ASN A 248 0.95 -3.89 4.93
CA ASN A 248 -0.19 -3.50 4.12
C ASN A 248 -0.18 -4.31 2.82
N THR A 249 -1.32 -4.47 2.18
CA THR A 249 -1.42 -5.21 0.92
C THR A 249 -1.97 -4.31 -0.16
N LEU A 250 -1.24 -4.25 -1.28
CA LEU A 250 -1.73 -3.68 -2.53
C LEU A 250 -2.14 -4.82 -3.46
N THR A 251 -3.42 -4.88 -3.80
CA THR A 251 -3.94 -5.83 -4.78
C THR A 251 -4.20 -5.12 -6.10
N LEU A 252 -3.57 -5.59 -7.17
CA LEU A 252 -3.72 -5.06 -8.53
C LEU A 252 -4.26 -6.12 -9.48
N CYS A 253 -4.98 -5.68 -10.51
CA CYS A 253 -5.53 -6.58 -11.52
C CYS A 253 -4.67 -6.59 -12.78
N LEU A 254 -4.22 -7.76 -13.21
CA LEU A 254 -3.62 -7.90 -14.53
C LEU A 254 -4.71 -7.79 -15.61
N PRO A 255 -4.60 -6.81 -16.53
CA PRO A 255 -5.56 -6.66 -17.62
C PRO A 255 -5.41 -7.79 -18.64
N ASP A 256 -6.55 -8.23 -19.17
CA ASP A 256 -6.60 -9.24 -20.22
C ASP A 256 -5.91 -8.73 -21.49
N ARG A 257 -5.38 -9.65 -22.29
CA ARG A 257 -4.71 -9.27 -23.53
C ARG A 257 -5.70 -8.63 -24.53
N PRO A 258 -5.39 -7.47 -25.12
CA PRO A 258 -6.27 -6.78 -26.06
C PRO A 258 -6.28 -7.49 -27.42
N GLY A 259 -7.14 -8.51 -27.54
CA GLY A 259 -7.37 -9.25 -28.78
C GLY A 259 -6.16 -10.04 -29.31
N LYS A 260 -6.26 -10.48 -30.57
CA LYS A 260 -5.20 -11.24 -31.26
C LYS A 260 -4.21 -10.37 -32.04
N ASP A 261 -4.58 -9.14 -32.35
CA ASP A 261 -3.73 -8.22 -33.11
C ASP A 261 -2.68 -7.58 -32.20
N ALA A 262 -1.43 -8.02 -32.35
CA ALA A 262 -0.31 -7.54 -31.54
C ALA A 262 0.03 -6.06 -31.79
N THR A 263 -0.38 -5.47 -32.91
CA THR A 263 -0.14 -4.05 -33.19
C THR A 263 -0.94 -3.12 -32.27
N VAL A 264 -2.03 -3.62 -31.69
CA VAL A 264 -2.89 -2.90 -30.74
C VAL A 264 -2.29 -2.87 -29.33
N TRP A 265 -1.41 -3.83 -28.98
CA TRP A 265 -0.92 -3.98 -27.60
C TRP A 265 -0.17 -2.75 -27.08
N PRO A 266 0.73 -2.09 -27.83
CA PRO A 266 1.38 -0.86 -27.36
C PRO A 266 0.38 0.28 -27.11
N ILE A 267 -0.64 0.40 -27.96
CA ILE A 267 -1.70 1.43 -27.82
C ILE A 267 -2.49 1.17 -26.54
N ALA A 268 -2.93 -0.08 -26.34
CA ALA A 268 -3.68 -0.48 -25.17
C ALA A 268 -2.85 -0.35 -23.88
N LEU A 269 -1.56 -0.72 -23.89
CA LEU A 269 -0.68 -0.57 -22.73
C LEU A 269 -0.45 0.91 -22.37
N ALA A 270 -0.24 1.77 -23.38
CA ALA A 270 -0.12 3.21 -23.17
C ALA A 270 -1.42 3.81 -22.63
N ALA A 271 -2.57 3.38 -23.14
CA ALA A 271 -3.88 3.78 -22.63
C ALA A 271 -4.09 3.33 -21.18
N TYR A 272 -3.73 2.08 -20.83
CA TYR A 272 -3.79 1.57 -19.45
C TYR A 272 -2.99 2.46 -18.51
N ASN A 273 -1.79 2.82 -18.94
CA ASN A 273 -0.88 3.68 -18.23
C ASN A 273 -1.38 5.13 -18.05
N ASN A 274 -2.30 5.58 -18.89
CA ASN A 274 -2.89 6.92 -18.90
C ASN A 274 -4.30 6.97 -18.30
N THR A 275 -4.81 5.86 -17.76
CA THR A 275 -6.18 5.78 -17.20
C THR A 275 -6.38 6.64 -15.94
N GLY A 276 -5.31 7.24 -15.40
CA GLY A 276 -5.44 8.29 -14.39
C GLY A 276 -5.73 7.81 -12.97
N PRO A 277 -6.24 8.71 -12.10
CA PRO A 277 -6.42 8.43 -10.67
C PRO A 277 -7.33 7.23 -10.35
N ALA A 278 -8.01 6.65 -11.36
CA ALA A 278 -8.60 5.32 -11.27
C ALA A 278 -7.62 4.25 -10.72
N TYR A 279 -6.31 4.40 -11.01
CA TYR A 279 -5.25 3.52 -10.53
C TYR A 279 -4.12 4.36 -9.90
N PRO A 280 -3.75 4.13 -8.62
CA PRO A 280 -2.76 4.94 -7.90
C PRO A 280 -1.37 4.98 -8.54
N PHE A 281 -1.10 4.06 -9.48
CA PHE A 281 0.19 3.89 -10.15
C PHE A 281 0.14 4.27 -11.64
N THR A 282 -0.89 4.99 -12.10
CA THR A 282 -0.97 5.48 -13.49
C THR A 282 -0.79 7.00 -13.56
N CYS A 283 -0.56 7.54 -14.76
CA CYS A 283 -0.41 8.98 -14.97
C CYS A 283 -1.79 9.62 -14.90
N CYS A 284 -1.97 10.74 -14.18
CA CYS A 284 -3.15 11.56 -14.47
C CYS A 284 -3.06 12.09 -15.90
N PRO A 285 -4.17 12.06 -16.66
CA PRO A 285 -4.31 12.88 -17.85
C PRO A 285 -4.02 14.33 -17.46
N ALA A 286 -3.15 14.99 -18.23
CA ALA A 286 -2.88 16.41 -18.08
C ALA A 286 -4.10 17.26 -18.48
#